data_AF-A0A497JS40-F1
#
_entry.id   AF-A0A497JS40-F1
#
_cell.length_a   1.000
_cell.length_b   1.000
_cell.length_c   1.000
_cell.angle_alpha   90.00
_cell.angle_beta   90.00
_cell.angle_gamma   90.00
#
_symmetry.space_group_name_H-M   'P 1'
#
loop_
_entity.id
_entity.type
_entity.pdbx_description
1 polymer ?
#
loop_
_entity_poly.entity_id
_entity_poly.type
_entity_poly.pdbx_seq_one_letter_code
_entity_poly.pdbx_strand_id
1 'polypeptide(L)'
;MIFLLGFLVVASLGASVAGYYQMLYEDASKRSDKYSNLYNSLSNQYEQLFQNYTELVEKYNELVDKYNELLENYSRLLGEYQGEKENHTDTVEPENFTMHVNICINYGNGTVVWFNNVEIPLGFDLLNATKLVAVVNYTYWAAYDSCFVDAINGVWNEHPYYWMWLTWNTDEQKWEYGPVGADKYPLSDGETVMWRYEIPNW
;
A
#
# COMPACT_ATOMS: atom_id res chain seq x y z
N MET A 1 95.59 -13.69 -22.02
CA MET A 1 94.81 -12.46 -21.80
C MET A 1 93.60 -12.36 -22.74
N ILE A 2 93.76 -12.48 -24.07
CA ILE A 2 92.65 -12.41 -25.05
C ILE A 2 91.58 -13.50 -24.86
N PHE A 3 91.96 -14.76 -24.61
CA PHE A 3 91.01 -15.84 -24.35
C PHE A 3 90.17 -15.65 -23.07
N LEU A 4 90.78 -15.10 -22.03
CA LEU A 4 90.09 -14.76 -20.76
C LEU A 4 89.07 -13.64 -20.96
N LEU A 5 89.42 -12.62 -21.76
CA LEU A 5 88.51 -11.53 -22.13
C LEU A 5 87.35 -12.04 -23.01
N GLY A 6 87.62 -12.93 -23.97
CA GLY A 6 86.58 -13.54 -24.79
C GLY A 6 85.59 -14.39 -23.97
N PHE A 7 86.09 -15.17 -23.01
CA PHE A 7 85.24 -15.97 -22.11
C PHE A 7 84.36 -15.09 -21.21
N LEU A 8 84.90 -14.00 -20.66
CA LEU A 8 84.16 -13.05 -19.84
C LEU A 8 82.99 -12.40 -20.60
N VAL A 9 83.18 -12.07 -21.88
CA VAL A 9 82.12 -11.47 -22.73
C VAL A 9 81.02 -12.48 -23.04
N VAL A 10 81.37 -13.74 -23.34
CA VAL A 10 80.36 -14.78 -23.61
C VAL A 10 79.58 -15.13 -22.33
N ALA A 11 80.26 -15.20 -21.18
CA ALA A 11 79.62 -15.45 -19.89
C ALA A 11 78.69 -14.30 -19.47
N SER A 12 79.07 -13.03 -19.71
CA SER A 12 78.22 -11.88 -19.39
C SER A 12 76.98 -11.81 -20.29
N LEU A 13 77.13 -12.05 -21.59
CA LEU A 13 75.99 -12.14 -22.52
C LEU A 13 75.04 -13.27 -22.14
N GLY A 14 75.57 -14.45 -21.78
CA GLY A 14 74.78 -15.58 -21.28
C GLY A 14 73.97 -15.24 -20.02
N ALA A 15 74.60 -14.57 -19.05
CA ALA A 15 73.94 -14.13 -17.82
C ALA A 15 72.86 -13.06 -18.08
N SER A 16 73.11 -12.10 -18.98
CA SER A 16 72.12 -11.08 -19.36
C SER A 16 70.89 -11.68 -20.03
N VAL A 17 71.09 -12.67 -20.93
CA VAL A 17 69.99 -13.40 -21.56
C VAL A 17 69.19 -14.20 -20.53
N ALA A 18 69.88 -14.92 -19.63
CA ALA A 18 69.22 -15.68 -18.56
C ALA A 18 68.40 -14.77 -17.62
N GLY A 19 68.97 -13.64 -17.21
CA GLY A 19 68.28 -12.65 -16.38
C GLY A 19 67.05 -12.03 -17.08
N TYR A 20 67.16 -11.75 -18.38
CA TYR A 20 66.03 -11.28 -19.19
C TYR A 20 64.88 -12.31 -19.24
N TYR A 21 65.19 -13.59 -19.48
CA TYR A 21 64.17 -14.64 -19.47
C TYR A 21 63.54 -14.85 -18.09
N GLN A 22 64.33 -14.74 -17.01
CA GLN A 22 63.80 -14.82 -15.65
C GLN A 22 62.82 -13.66 -15.37
N MET A 23 63.17 -12.43 -15.75
CA MET A 23 62.30 -11.27 -15.57
C MET A 23 60.98 -11.41 -16.35
N LEU A 24 61.04 -11.90 -17.60
CA LEU A 24 59.84 -12.18 -18.38
C LEU A 24 58.96 -13.27 -17.74
N TYR A 25 59.59 -14.31 -17.20
CA TYR A 25 58.88 -15.38 -16.50
C TYR A 25 58.17 -14.87 -15.24
N GLU A 26 58.85 -14.06 -14.42
CA GLU A 26 58.27 -13.46 -13.22
C GLU A 26 57.07 -12.55 -13.53
N ASP A 27 57.16 -11.74 -14.59
CA ASP A 27 56.06 -10.89 -15.05
C ASP A 27 54.87 -11.72 -15.57
N ALA A 28 55.14 -12.78 -16.32
CA ALA A 28 54.10 -13.72 -16.77
C ALA A 28 53.42 -14.44 -15.59
N SER A 29 54.20 -14.87 -14.60
CA SER A 29 53.69 -15.50 -13.36
C SER A 29 52.75 -14.56 -12.61
N LYS A 30 53.16 -13.30 -12.39
CA LYS A 30 52.33 -12.29 -11.71
C LYS A 30 51.01 -12.03 -12.45
N ARG A 31 51.05 -11.97 -13.78
CA ARG A 31 49.83 -11.84 -14.59
C ARG A 31 48.93 -13.06 -14.43
N SER A 32 49.50 -14.27 -14.47
CA SER A 32 48.76 -15.52 -14.27
C SER A 32 48.07 -15.55 -12.91
N ASP A 33 48.77 -15.19 -11.83
CA ASP A 33 48.21 -15.10 -10.48
C ASP A 33 47.06 -14.09 -10.39
N LYS A 34 47.23 -12.92 -11.03
CA LYS A 34 46.18 -11.90 -11.11
C LYS A 34 44.93 -12.45 -11.81
N TYR A 35 45.08 -13.12 -12.95
CA TYR A 35 43.94 -13.69 -13.67
C TYR A 35 43.27 -14.83 -12.92
N SER A 36 44.05 -15.69 -12.26
CA SER A 36 43.53 -16.75 -11.38
C SER A 36 42.68 -16.19 -10.25
N ASN A 37 43.17 -15.14 -9.58
CA ASN A 37 42.42 -14.47 -8.50
C ASN A 37 41.14 -13.80 -9.01
N LEU A 38 41.19 -13.14 -10.17
CA LEU A 38 39.99 -12.55 -10.80
C LEU A 38 38.96 -13.62 -11.17
N TYR A 39 39.42 -14.74 -11.73
CA TYR A 39 38.55 -15.88 -12.06
C TYR A 39 37.87 -16.45 -10.81
N ASN A 40 38.64 -16.70 -9.74
CA ASN A 40 38.08 -17.21 -8.48
C ASN A 40 37.07 -16.24 -7.86
N SER A 41 37.37 -14.94 -7.89
CA SER A 41 36.43 -13.92 -7.40
C SER A 41 35.13 -13.90 -8.20
N LEU A 42 35.22 -13.98 -9.54
CA LEU A 42 34.04 -14.02 -10.40
C LEU A 42 33.23 -15.31 -10.21
N SER A 43 33.90 -16.45 -10.06
CA SER A 43 33.27 -17.74 -9.78
C SER A 43 32.47 -17.69 -8.48
N ASN A 44 33.06 -17.14 -7.41
CA ASN A 44 32.38 -16.99 -6.12
C ASN A 44 31.16 -16.05 -6.21
N GLN A 45 31.25 -14.96 -6.98
CA GLN A 45 30.10 -14.08 -7.20
C GLN A 45 28.97 -14.79 -7.95
N TYR A 46 29.31 -15.62 -8.94
CA TYR A 46 28.31 -16.40 -9.67
C TYR A 46 27.62 -17.44 -8.78
N GLU A 47 28.38 -18.10 -7.90
CA GLU A 47 27.81 -19.06 -6.95
C GLU A 47 26.85 -18.40 -5.95
N GLN A 48 27.22 -17.23 -5.42
CA GLN A 48 26.32 -16.44 -4.56
C GLN A 48 25.06 -15.98 -5.30
N LEU A 49 25.20 -15.53 -6.56
CA LEU A 49 24.05 -15.15 -7.37
C LEU A 49 23.11 -16.33 -7.61
N PHE A 50 23.64 -17.51 -7.89
CA PHE A 50 22.87 -18.73 -8.08
C PHE A 50 22.11 -19.13 -6.80
N GLN A 51 22.75 -19.04 -5.63
CA GLN A 51 22.10 -19.29 -4.34
C GLN A 51 20.95 -18.30 -4.09
N ASN A 52 21.21 -16.99 -4.26
CA ASN A 52 20.18 -15.96 -4.10
C ASN A 52 18.99 -16.17 -5.05
N TYR A 53 19.25 -16.57 -6.30
CA TYR A 53 18.21 -16.88 -7.26
C TYR A 53 17.37 -18.09 -6.81
N THR A 54 18.02 -19.12 -6.27
CA THR A 54 17.33 -20.32 -5.76
C THR A 54 16.42 -19.97 -4.59
N GLU A 55 16.91 -19.20 -3.62
CA GLU A 55 16.10 -18.72 -2.49
C GLU A 55 14.90 -17.84 -2.94
N LEU A 56 15.09 -17.03 -3.98
CA LEU A 56 14.02 -16.21 -4.53
C LEU A 56 12.91 -17.07 -5.15
N VAL A 57 13.28 -18.14 -5.86
CA VAL A 57 12.34 -19.10 -6.43
C VAL A 57 11.56 -19.82 -5.33
N GLU A 58 12.21 -20.22 -4.24
CA GLU A 58 11.53 -20.84 -3.09
C GLU A 58 10.49 -19.89 -2.46
N LYS A 59 10.87 -18.64 -2.19
CA LYS A 59 9.94 -17.62 -1.67
C LYS A 59 8.76 -17.35 -2.60
N TYR A 60 9.00 -17.38 -3.91
CA TYR A 60 7.93 -17.23 -4.89
C TYR A 60 6.94 -18.40 -4.81
N ASN A 61 7.43 -19.64 -4.72
CA ASN A 61 6.57 -20.81 -4.59
C ASN A 61 5.74 -20.78 -3.31
N GLU A 62 6.33 -20.39 -2.17
CA GLU A 62 5.57 -20.20 -0.91
C GLU A 62 4.46 -19.16 -1.03
N LEU A 63 4.68 -18.08 -1.79
CA LEU A 63 3.66 -17.06 -2.04
C LEU A 63 2.52 -17.60 -2.89
N VAL A 64 2.83 -18.42 -3.90
CA VAL A 64 1.85 -19.09 -4.74
C VAL A 64 0.97 -20.04 -3.90
N ASP A 65 1.57 -20.80 -2.98
CA ASP A 65 0.81 -21.69 -2.10
C ASP A 65 -0.16 -20.92 -1.21
N LYS A 66 0.29 -19.83 -0.57
CA LYS A 66 -0.58 -18.94 0.24
C LYS A 66 -1.71 -18.33 -0.57
N TYR A 67 -1.45 -17.98 -1.83
CA TYR A 67 -2.49 -17.46 -2.72
C TYR A 67 -3.56 -18.51 -3.01
N ASN A 68 -3.16 -19.75 -3.29
CA ASN A 68 -4.09 -20.85 -3.54
C ASN A 68 -4.94 -21.16 -2.31
N GLU A 69 -4.35 -21.18 -1.10
CA GLU A 69 -5.10 -21.34 0.15
C GLU A 69 -6.14 -20.23 0.36
N LEU A 70 -5.77 -18.97 0.06
CA LEU A 70 -6.71 -17.86 0.14
C LEU A 70 -7.87 -18.00 -0.84
N LEU A 71 -7.58 -18.47 -2.06
CA LEU A 71 -8.60 -18.69 -3.09
C LEU A 71 -9.60 -19.79 -2.68
N GLU A 72 -9.11 -20.88 -2.08
CA GLU A 72 -9.96 -21.94 -1.53
C GLU A 72 -10.83 -21.44 -0.37
N ASN A 73 -10.24 -20.66 0.54
CA ASN A 73 -10.97 -20.04 1.65
C ASN A 73 -12.08 -19.11 1.16
N TYR A 74 -11.79 -18.29 0.14
CA TYR A 74 -12.78 -17.41 -0.47
C TYR A 74 -13.93 -18.21 -1.11
N SER A 75 -13.59 -19.27 -1.84
CA SER A 75 -14.58 -20.14 -2.50
C SER A 75 -15.51 -20.82 -1.48
N ARG A 76 -14.95 -21.28 -0.35
CA ARG A 76 -15.73 -21.83 0.76
C ARG A 76 -16.67 -20.81 1.38
N LEU A 77 -16.17 -19.61 1.71
CA LEU A 77 -16.98 -18.54 2.29
C LEU A 77 -18.14 -18.14 1.37
N LEU A 78 -17.89 -18.11 0.05
CA LEU A 78 -18.94 -17.83 -0.93
C LEU A 78 -20.03 -18.90 -0.92
N GLY A 79 -19.65 -20.18 -0.81
CA GLY A 79 -20.59 -21.29 -0.67
C GLY A 79 -21.40 -21.23 0.62
N GLU A 80 -20.76 -20.90 1.75
CA GLU A 80 -21.43 -20.70 3.03
C GLU A 80 -22.44 -19.53 2.98
N TYR A 81 -22.04 -18.40 2.40
CA TYR A 81 -22.93 -17.25 2.21
C TYR A 81 -24.15 -17.60 1.34
N GLN A 82 -23.96 -18.36 0.27
CA GLN A 82 -25.05 -18.80 -0.60
C GLN A 82 -25.99 -19.77 0.13
N GLY A 83 -25.44 -20.75 0.86
CA GLY A 83 -26.24 -21.69 1.65
C GLY A 83 -27.02 -21.01 2.77
N GLU A 84 -26.42 -20.03 3.45
CA GLU A 84 -27.11 -19.21 4.46
C GLU A 84 -28.26 -18.42 3.83
N LYS A 85 -28.01 -17.77 2.68
CA LYS A 85 -29.05 -17.04 1.93
C LYS A 85 -30.23 -17.93 1.51
N GLU A 86 -29.96 -19.16 1.06
CA GLU A 86 -31.00 -20.13 0.69
C GLU A 86 -31.81 -20.61 1.91
N ASN A 87 -31.17 -20.83 3.06
CA ASN A 87 -31.85 -21.22 4.29
C ASN A 87 -32.76 -20.12 4.86
N HIS A 88 -32.44 -18.84 4.63
CA HIS A 88 -33.30 -17.71 5.04
C HIS A 88 -34.44 -17.40 4.07
N THR A 89 -34.43 -17.93 2.84
CA THR A 89 -35.51 -17.69 1.87
C THR A 89 -36.80 -18.50 2.09
N ASP A 90 -36.77 -19.55 2.92
CA ASP A 90 -37.97 -20.39 3.16
C ASP A 90 -38.83 -19.95 4.37
N THR A 91 -38.42 -18.97 5.18
CA THR A 91 -39.13 -18.62 6.43
C THR A 91 -39.22 -17.12 6.78
N VAL A 92 -38.76 -16.20 5.94
CA VAL A 92 -38.77 -14.76 6.29
C VAL A 92 -39.46 -13.96 5.17
N GLU A 93 -40.65 -13.43 5.45
CA GLU A 93 -41.15 -12.24 4.73
C GLU A 93 -40.02 -11.20 4.74
N PRO A 94 -39.73 -10.46 3.65
CA PRO A 94 -38.53 -9.64 3.58
C PRO A 94 -38.49 -8.67 4.76
N GLU A 95 -37.72 -8.99 5.78
CA GLU A 95 -37.33 -8.03 6.80
C GLU A 95 -36.58 -6.95 6.03
N ASN A 96 -37.18 -5.77 5.92
CA ASN A 96 -36.57 -4.65 5.23
C ASN A 96 -35.23 -4.36 5.91
N PHE A 97 -34.12 -4.77 5.30
CA PHE A 97 -32.75 -4.49 5.74
C PHE A 97 -32.34 -3.03 5.45
N THR A 98 -33.32 -2.13 5.41
CA THR A 98 -33.18 -0.73 5.09
C THR A 98 -33.78 0.12 6.19
N MET A 99 -33.18 1.29 6.40
CA MET A 99 -33.64 2.33 7.30
C MET A 99 -33.77 3.64 6.54
N HIS A 100 -34.53 4.58 7.07
CA HIS A 100 -34.75 5.89 6.47
C HIS A 100 -34.06 6.97 7.29
N VAL A 101 -33.30 7.85 6.64
CA VAL A 101 -32.63 8.96 7.30
C VAL A 101 -32.92 10.28 6.60
N ASN A 102 -32.73 11.38 7.31
CA ASN A 102 -32.80 12.73 6.76
C ASN A 102 -31.40 13.36 6.75
N ILE A 103 -30.93 13.75 5.56
CA ILE A 103 -29.62 14.37 5.37
C ILE A 103 -29.81 15.80 4.87
N CYS A 104 -29.30 16.76 5.63
CA CYS A 104 -29.21 18.16 5.24
C CYS A 104 -27.80 18.50 4.78
N ILE A 105 -27.66 19.27 3.70
CA ILE A 105 -26.38 19.86 3.26
C ILE A 105 -26.55 21.37 3.21
N ASN A 106 -25.94 22.05 4.16
CA ASN A 106 -25.91 23.50 4.29
C ASN A 106 -24.55 24.04 3.84
N TYR A 107 -24.53 24.75 2.72
CA TYR A 107 -23.31 25.27 2.09
C TYR A 107 -22.77 26.55 2.73
N GLY A 108 -23.37 27.04 3.82
CA GLY A 108 -22.91 28.24 4.54
C GLY A 108 -23.17 29.57 3.81
N ASN A 109 -23.47 29.53 2.51
CA ASN A 109 -23.81 30.68 1.67
C ASN A 109 -25.33 30.97 1.58
N GLY A 110 -26.13 30.33 2.45
CA GLY A 110 -27.59 30.38 2.42
C GLY A 110 -28.24 29.27 1.59
N THR A 111 -27.48 28.52 0.80
CA THR A 111 -27.99 27.33 0.09
C THR A 111 -28.07 26.16 1.06
N VAL A 112 -29.27 25.58 1.19
CA VAL A 112 -29.53 24.41 2.01
C VAL A 112 -30.34 23.41 1.20
N VAL A 113 -29.86 22.17 1.12
CA VAL A 113 -30.51 21.07 0.40
C VAL A 113 -30.89 19.98 1.40
N TRP A 114 -32.13 19.51 1.34
CA TRP A 114 -32.65 18.44 2.18
C TRP A 114 -32.94 17.19 1.36
N PHE A 115 -32.44 16.06 1.86
CA PHE A 115 -32.79 14.73 1.40
C PHE A 115 -33.53 14.03 2.53
N ASN A 116 -34.85 13.97 2.43
CA ASN A 116 -35.70 13.41 3.48
C ASN A 116 -36.08 11.97 3.14
N ASN A 117 -36.20 11.14 4.18
CA ASN A 117 -36.60 9.74 4.05
C ASN A 117 -35.75 8.97 3.02
N VAL A 118 -34.43 9.18 3.07
CA VAL A 118 -33.47 8.46 2.22
C VAL A 118 -33.38 7.03 2.72
N GLU A 119 -33.80 6.09 1.89
CA GLU A 119 -33.66 4.66 2.18
C GLU A 119 -32.19 4.25 2.04
N ILE A 120 -31.60 3.75 3.13
CA ILE A 120 -30.21 3.29 3.20
C ILE A 120 -30.13 1.91 3.83
N PRO A 121 -29.14 1.06 3.49
CA PRO A 121 -28.96 -0.23 4.16
C PRO A 121 -28.68 -0.07 5.66
N LEU A 122 -29.19 -1.00 6.47
CA LEU A 122 -28.86 -1.06 7.90
C LEU A 122 -27.34 -1.15 8.09
N GLY A 123 -26.82 -0.42 9.07
CA GLY A 123 -25.39 -0.38 9.40
C GLY A 123 -24.55 0.61 8.58
N PHE A 124 -25.17 1.37 7.67
CA PHE A 124 -24.48 2.47 7.01
C PHE A 124 -24.00 3.53 8.01
N ASP A 125 -22.75 3.94 7.85
CA ASP A 125 -22.23 5.16 8.47
C ASP A 125 -22.66 6.43 7.71
N LEU A 126 -22.47 7.58 8.35
CA LEU A 126 -22.81 8.88 7.77
C LEU A 126 -22.10 9.16 6.45
N LEU A 127 -20.81 8.80 6.31
CA LEU A 127 -20.06 9.05 5.07
C LEU A 127 -20.66 8.27 3.91
N ASN A 128 -20.96 6.99 4.10
CA ASN A 128 -21.58 6.13 3.10
C ASN A 128 -23.00 6.57 2.77
N ALA A 129 -23.81 6.98 3.76
CA ALA A 129 -25.13 7.55 3.52
C ALA A 129 -25.06 8.86 2.72
N THR A 130 -24.08 9.72 3.01
CA THR A 130 -23.89 10.99 2.27
C THR A 130 -23.53 10.75 0.80
N LYS A 131 -22.73 9.72 0.51
CA LYS A 131 -22.33 9.35 -0.86
C LYS A 131 -23.50 8.88 -1.74
N LEU A 132 -24.65 8.53 -1.16
CA LEU A 132 -25.87 8.21 -1.91
C LEU A 132 -26.58 9.46 -2.45
N VAL A 133 -26.39 10.61 -1.80
CA VAL A 133 -27.13 11.84 -2.11
C VAL A 133 -26.23 12.98 -2.62
N ALA A 134 -24.91 12.83 -2.50
CA ALA A 134 -23.94 13.84 -2.89
C ALA A 134 -22.63 13.22 -3.39
N VAL A 135 -21.91 13.98 -4.22
CA VAL A 135 -20.53 13.66 -4.59
C VAL A 135 -19.63 14.11 -3.45
N VAL A 136 -18.98 13.16 -2.78
CA VAL A 136 -18.11 13.43 -1.63
C VAL A 136 -16.66 13.09 -1.97
N ASN A 137 -15.76 14.05 -1.79
CA ASN A 137 -14.32 13.82 -1.79
C ASN A 137 -13.84 13.74 -0.33
N TYR A 138 -12.98 12.77 -0.02
CA TYR A 138 -12.48 12.54 1.33
C TYR A 138 -11.08 11.92 1.30
N THR A 139 -10.34 12.16 2.38
CA THR A 139 -8.98 11.64 2.60
C THR A 139 -8.96 10.82 3.88
N TYR A 140 -8.45 9.58 3.80
CA TYR A 140 -8.23 8.75 4.98
C TYR A 140 -6.94 9.15 5.70
N TRP A 141 -7.03 9.41 7.01
CA TRP A 141 -5.91 9.76 7.85
C TRP A 141 -5.61 8.64 8.86
N ALA A 142 -4.56 7.86 8.59
CA ALA A 142 -4.15 6.74 9.45
C ALA A 142 -3.87 7.15 10.91
N ALA A 143 -3.39 8.37 11.17
CA ALA A 143 -3.14 8.87 12.53
C ALA A 143 -4.41 8.99 13.39
N TYR A 144 -5.57 9.17 12.75
CA TYR A 144 -6.88 9.28 13.40
C TYR A 144 -7.78 8.07 13.11
N ASP A 145 -7.27 7.14 12.30
CA ASP A 145 -8.00 5.98 11.80
C ASP A 145 -9.36 6.40 11.20
N SER A 146 -9.45 7.56 10.52
CA SER A 146 -10.73 8.13 10.11
C SER A 146 -10.62 8.97 8.83
N CYS A 147 -11.74 9.13 8.13
CA CYS A 147 -11.86 9.90 6.91
C CYS A 147 -12.21 11.36 7.20
N PHE A 148 -11.41 12.27 6.64
CA PHE A 148 -11.70 13.71 6.59
C PHE A 148 -12.40 14.04 5.28
N VAL A 149 -13.57 14.69 5.33
CA VAL A 149 -14.31 15.10 4.13
C VAL A 149 -13.72 16.39 3.59
N ASP A 150 -13.16 16.30 2.38
CA ASP A 150 -12.47 17.40 1.70
C ASP A 150 -13.43 18.29 0.91
N ALA A 151 -14.47 17.69 0.30
CA ALA A 151 -15.48 18.41 -0.46
C ALA A 151 -16.81 17.69 -0.55
N ILE A 152 -17.90 18.46 -0.70
CA ILE A 152 -19.24 17.96 -0.98
C ILE A 152 -19.81 18.73 -2.18
N ASN A 153 -20.25 18.02 -3.22
CA ASN A 153 -20.78 18.57 -4.47
C ASN A 153 -19.86 19.66 -5.10
N GLY A 154 -18.55 19.44 -5.04
CA GLY A 154 -17.54 20.33 -5.61
C GLY A 154 -17.18 21.56 -4.77
N VAL A 155 -17.77 21.73 -3.59
CA VAL A 155 -17.35 22.77 -2.63
C VAL A 155 -16.28 22.20 -1.72
N TRP A 156 -15.04 22.65 -1.94
CA TRP A 156 -13.86 22.21 -1.20
C TRP A 156 -13.67 22.99 0.10
N ASN A 157 -13.09 22.34 1.10
CA ASN A 157 -12.59 23.03 2.29
C ASN A 157 -11.56 24.10 1.88
N GLU A 158 -11.69 25.30 2.45
CA GLU A 158 -10.78 26.41 2.23
C GLU A 158 -10.69 27.23 3.50
N HIS A 159 -9.49 27.31 4.09
CA HIS A 159 -9.28 28.04 5.35
C HIS A 159 -9.88 29.46 5.28
N PRO A 160 -10.74 29.87 6.24
CA PRO A 160 -11.03 29.21 7.52
C PRO A 160 -12.27 28.27 7.52
N TYR A 161 -12.87 27.97 6.37
CA TYR A 161 -14.10 27.19 6.24
C TYR A 161 -13.86 25.70 5.99
N TYR A 162 -14.63 24.87 6.68
CA TYR A 162 -14.57 23.42 6.59
C TYR A 162 -15.97 22.80 6.65
N TRP A 163 -16.12 21.62 6.04
CA TRP A 163 -17.29 20.78 6.22
C TRP A 163 -17.29 20.14 7.61
N MET A 164 -18.26 20.57 8.41
CA MET A 164 -18.57 19.97 9.70
C MET A 164 -19.86 19.16 9.58
N TRP A 165 -20.02 18.12 10.41
CA TRP A 165 -21.27 17.40 10.48
C TRP A 165 -21.88 17.49 11.88
N LEU A 166 -23.21 17.47 11.91
CA LEU A 166 -24.02 17.62 13.09
C LEU A 166 -25.14 16.59 13.13
N THR A 167 -25.51 16.14 14.32
CA THR A 167 -26.70 15.33 14.56
C THR A 167 -27.76 16.17 15.29
N TRP A 168 -29.03 15.88 15.02
CA TRP A 168 -30.16 16.53 15.68
C TRP A 168 -30.45 15.83 17.00
N ASN A 169 -30.24 16.53 18.12
CA ASN A 169 -30.66 16.06 19.43
C ASN A 169 -32.14 16.38 19.63
N THR A 170 -32.99 15.34 19.57
CA THR A 170 -34.44 15.48 19.66
C THR A 170 -34.91 15.96 21.04
N ASP A 171 -34.24 15.55 22.11
CA ASP A 171 -34.60 15.89 23.49
C ASP A 171 -34.32 17.36 23.80
N GLU A 172 -33.17 17.85 23.36
CA GLU A 172 -32.72 19.23 23.60
C GLU A 172 -33.11 20.21 22.48
N GLN A 173 -33.69 19.70 21.39
CA GLN A 173 -34.08 20.46 20.19
C GLN A 173 -32.94 21.34 19.64
N LYS A 174 -31.74 20.76 19.55
CA LYS A 174 -30.54 21.50 19.11
C LYS A 174 -29.66 20.63 18.22
N TRP A 175 -28.87 21.31 17.38
CA TRP A 175 -27.82 20.68 16.60
C TRP A 175 -26.54 20.53 17.42
N GLU A 176 -25.96 19.34 17.43
CA GLU A 176 -24.71 19.03 18.10
C GLU A 176 -23.66 18.55 17.10
N TYR A 177 -22.40 18.92 17.31
CA TYR A 177 -21.32 18.40 16.48
C TYR A 177 -21.23 16.88 16.62
N GLY A 178 -20.94 16.24 15.50
CA GLY A 178 -20.68 14.83 15.44
C GLY A 178 -19.59 14.39 16.42
N PRO A 179 -19.80 13.32 17.21
CA PRO A 179 -18.84 12.91 18.23
C PRO A 179 -17.62 12.18 17.65
N VAL A 180 -17.69 11.71 16.40
CA VAL A 180 -16.64 10.95 15.71
C VAL A 180 -16.59 11.33 14.22
N GLY A 181 -15.61 10.81 13.48
CA GLY A 181 -15.58 10.95 12.02
C GLY A 181 -16.82 10.36 11.35
N ALA A 182 -17.23 10.93 10.21
CA ALA A 182 -18.44 10.51 9.51
C ALA A 182 -18.37 9.04 9.01
N ASP A 183 -17.17 8.49 8.83
CA ASP A 183 -16.93 7.08 8.47
C ASP A 183 -17.04 6.11 9.66
N LYS A 184 -17.23 6.64 10.87
CA LYS A 184 -17.33 5.86 12.12
C LYS A 184 -18.67 6.00 12.83
N TYR A 185 -19.56 6.85 12.32
CA TYR A 185 -20.84 7.11 12.96
C TYR A 185 -21.95 6.29 12.31
N PRO A 186 -22.39 5.16 12.92
CA PRO A 186 -23.52 4.40 12.41
C PRO A 186 -24.81 5.19 12.59
N LEU A 187 -25.59 5.32 11.52
CA LEU A 187 -26.89 5.99 11.57
C LEU A 187 -27.98 5.06 12.12
N SER A 188 -29.02 5.67 12.69
CA SER A 188 -30.24 4.99 13.15
C SER A 188 -31.46 5.33 12.30
N ASP A 189 -32.48 4.47 12.31
CA ASP A 189 -33.74 4.73 11.59
C ASP A 189 -34.45 6.00 12.09
N GLY A 190 -34.89 6.83 11.16
CA GLY A 190 -35.49 8.15 11.40
C GLY A 190 -34.50 9.26 11.77
N GLU A 191 -33.20 8.97 11.86
CA GLU A 191 -32.20 9.94 12.30
C GLU A 191 -32.06 11.12 11.32
N THR A 192 -31.76 12.29 11.88
CA THR A 192 -31.60 13.54 11.14
C THR A 192 -30.22 14.14 11.38
N VAL A 193 -29.46 14.27 10.29
CA VAL A 193 -28.07 14.74 10.29
C VAL A 193 -27.88 15.89 9.30
N MET A 194 -26.85 16.70 9.53
CA MET A 194 -26.53 17.85 8.70
C MET A 194 -25.04 17.96 8.45
N TRP A 195 -24.66 18.12 7.19
CA TRP A 195 -23.39 18.73 6.80
C TRP A 195 -23.54 20.24 6.75
N ARG A 196 -22.60 20.96 7.37
CA ARG A 196 -22.58 22.42 7.41
C ARG A 196 -21.18 22.92 7.08
N TYR A 197 -21.09 23.74 6.04
CA TYR A 197 -19.86 24.42 5.66
C TYR A 197 -19.71 25.70 6.48
N GLU A 198 -18.75 25.72 7.39
CA GLU A 198 -18.63 26.80 8.38
C GLU A 198 -17.20 27.02 8.84
N ILE A 199 -16.99 28.09 9.61
CA ILE A 199 -15.78 28.26 10.42
C ILE A 199 -16.02 27.48 11.72
N PRO A 200 -15.31 26.37 11.96
CA PRO A 200 -15.53 25.58 13.17
C PRO A 200 -15.14 26.37 14.44
N ASN A 201 -15.87 26.16 15.53
CA ASN A 201 -15.69 26.93 16.78
C ASN A 201 -14.70 26.30 17.79
N TRP A 202 -13.73 25.51 17.32
CA TRP A 202 -12.76 24.82 18.19
C TRP A 202 -11.47 25.63 18.41
#